data_AF-A0A2G6CBG1-F1
#
_entry.id   AF-A0A2G6CBG1-F1
#
_cell.length_a   1.000
_cell.length_b   1.000
_cell.length_c   1.000
_cell.angle_alpha   90.00
_cell.angle_beta   90.00
_cell.angle_gamma   90.00
#
_symmetry.space_group_name_H-M   'P 1'
#
loop_
_entity.id
_entity.type
_entity.pdbx_description
1 polymer ?
#
loop_
_entity_poly.entity_id
_entity_poly.type
_entity_poly.pdbx_seq_one_letter_code
_entity_poly.pdbx_strand_id
1 'polypeptide(L)'
;MQKHTKRENTMIKKELLLTILEKLVKYWDKAEGLKLFVMSEYATAEDVNNILKFIQEKVRSLKKKQQTQHQQEKQNILKEKIAKAEEEEKSDLEDIELLLDTMEL
;
A
#
# COMPACT_ATOMS: atom_id res chain seq x y z
N MET A 1 40.42 -7.90 14.24
CA MET A 1 39.68 -7.91 12.96
C MET A 1 38.23 -7.40 13.02
N GLN A 2 37.52 -7.41 14.16
CA GLN A 2 36.08 -7.08 14.20
C GLN A 2 35.69 -5.58 14.03
N LYS A 3 36.61 -4.62 14.20
CA LYS A 3 36.29 -3.18 14.11
C LYS A 3 36.10 -2.69 12.66
N HIS A 4 36.80 -3.29 11.70
CA HIS A 4 36.68 -2.91 10.28
C HIS A 4 35.32 -3.29 9.71
N THR A 5 34.83 -4.49 10.00
CA THR A 5 33.54 -5.01 9.51
C THR A 5 32.34 -4.19 10.02
N LYS A 6 32.40 -3.66 11.25
CA LYS A 6 31.32 -2.81 11.80
C LYS A 6 31.22 -1.45 11.12
N ARG A 7 32.35 -0.82 10.79
CA ARG A 7 32.39 0.46 10.09
C ARG A 7 31.90 0.32 8.65
N GLU A 8 32.32 -0.74 7.98
CA GLU A 8 31.90 -1.08 6.62
C GLU A 8 30.38 -1.35 6.54
N ASN A 9 29.84 -2.14 7.46
CA ASN A 9 28.39 -2.38 7.56
C ASN A 9 27.59 -1.09 7.84
N THR A 10 28.17 -0.13 8.56
CA THR A 10 27.50 1.15 8.84
C THR A 10 27.46 2.03 7.59
N MET A 11 28.52 2.07 6.79
CA MET A 11 28.54 2.77 5.51
C MET A 11 27.52 2.17 4.52
N ILE A 12 27.50 0.85 4.37
CA ILE A 12 26.53 0.17 3.48
C ILE A 12 25.08 0.49 3.89
N LYS A 13 24.78 0.46 5.19
CA LYS A 13 23.45 0.85 5.71
C LYS A 13 23.10 2.30 5.43
N LYS A 14 24.07 3.22 5.56
CA LYS A 14 23.89 4.65 5.29
C LYS A 14 23.59 4.90 3.80
N GLU A 15 24.32 4.26 2.90
CA GLU A 15 24.10 4.36 1.45
C GLU A 15 22.73 3.81 1.03
N LEU A 16 22.36 2.64 1.57
CA LEU A 16 21.04 2.05 1.34
C LEU A 16 19.92 2.96 1.87
N LEU A 17 20.10 3.53 3.07
CA LEU A 17 19.14 4.45 3.66
C LEU A 17 18.96 5.71 2.80
N LEU A 18 20.05 6.31 2.31
CA LEU A 18 19.99 7.47 1.41
C LEU A 18 19.23 7.15 0.12
N THR A 19 19.49 5.97 -0.47
CA THR A 19 18.78 5.51 -1.68
C THR A 19 17.28 5.33 -1.42
N ILE A 20 16.90 4.82 -0.24
CA ILE A 20 15.50 4.68 0.15
C ILE A 20 14.85 6.04 0.35
N LEU A 21 15.53 6.95 1.07
CA LEU A 21 15.04 8.30 1.33
C LEU A 21 14.84 9.08 0.02
N GLU A 22 15.78 9.00 -0.93
CA GLU A 22 15.67 9.60 -2.27
C GLU A 22 14.36 9.21 -2.98
N LYS A 23 14.04 7.91 -2.95
CA LYS A 23 12.80 7.40 -3.55
C LYS A 23 11.56 7.86 -2.79
N LEU A 24 11.67 8.03 -1.47
CA LEU A 24 10.59 8.46 -0.60
C LEU A 24 10.32 9.96 -0.67
N VAL A 25 11.27 10.81 -1.08
CA VAL A 25 11.05 12.27 -1.22
C VAL A 25 9.79 12.58 -2.04
N LYS A 26 9.52 11.79 -3.09
CA LYS A 26 8.34 11.95 -3.96
C LYS A 26 7.01 11.67 -3.28
N TYR A 27 7.01 10.92 -2.17
CA TYR A 27 5.81 10.43 -1.48
C TYR A 27 5.72 10.93 -0.04
N TRP A 28 6.80 11.51 0.47
CA TRP A 28 6.92 11.93 1.86
C TRP A 28 7.87 13.13 1.96
N ASP A 29 7.27 14.31 2.07
CA ASP A 29 7.90 15.61 2.29
C ASP A 29 9.01 15.60 3.37
N LYS A 30 8.81 14.87 4.47
CA LYS A 30 9.81 14.78 5.55
C LYS A 30 11.03 13.91 5.22
N ALA A 31 10.98 13.13 4.14
CA ALA A 31 12.11 12.30 3.72
C ALA A 31 13.31 13.15 3.27
N GLU A 32 13.08 14.35 2.73
CA GLU A 32 14.14 15.29 2.35
C GLU A 32 14.95 15.75 3.57
N GLY A 33 14.26 16.15 4.66
CA GLY A 33 14.90 16.53 5.91
C GLY A 33 15.69 15.39 6.55
N LEU A 34 15.15 14.16 6.49
CA LEU A 34 15.87 12.97 6.96
C LEU A 34 17.08 12.64 6.10
N LYS A 35 17.00 12.84 4.77
CA LYS A 35 18.13 12.63 3.85
C LYS A 35 19.27 13.60 4.19
N LEU A 36 18.96 14.89 4.34
CA LEU A 36 19.94 15.91 4.72
C LEU A 36 20.59 15.59 6.07
N PHE A 37 19.79 15.17 7.05
CA PHE A 37 20.30 14.75 8.36
C PHE A 37 21.23 13.54 8.24
N VAL A 38 20.85 12.49 7.51
CA VAL A 38 21.70 11.30 7.30
C VAL A 38 22.99 11.66 6.57
N MET A 39 22.95 12.57 5.59
CA MET A 39 24.14 13.04 4.88
C MET A 39 25.09 13.83 5.78
N SER A 40 24.59 14.43 6.86
CA SER A 40 25.41 15.21 7.79
C SER A 40 26.46 14.33 8.51
N GLU A 41 27.52 14.99 8.99
CA GLU A 41 28.55 14.39 9.83
C GLU A 41 28.04 14.06 11.25
N TYR A 42 26.91 14.65 11.66
CA TYR A 42 26.30 14.46 12.97
C TYR A 42 25.47 13.18 13.07
N ALA A 43 25.08 12.58 11.94
CA ALA A 43 24.31 11.35 11.96
C ALA A 43 25.14 10.16 12.46
N THR A 44 24.79 9.66 13.63
CA THR A 44 25.45 8.50 14.22
C THR A 44 24.96 7.19 13.59
N ALA A 45 25.66 6.09 13.86
CA ALA A 45 25.21 4.77 13.46
C ALA A 45 23.86 4.39 14.11
N GLU A 46 23.60 4.88 15.32
CA GLU A 46 22.33 4.66 16.01
C GLU A 46 21.19 5.39 15.31
N ASP A 47 21.41 6.66 14.95
CA ASP A 47 20.43 7.45 14.20
C ASP A 47 20.06 6.80 12.87
N VAL A 48 21.05 6.33 12.11
CA VAL A 48 20.83 5.61 10.84
C VAL A 48 19.97 4.37 11.07
N ASN A 49 20.21 3.60 12.14
CA ASN A 49 19.41 2.43 12.45
C ASN A 49 17.97 2.80 12.89
N ASN A 50 17.81 3.89 13.65
CA ASN A 50 16.50 4.37 14.09
C ASN A 50 15.66 4.87 12.92
N ILE A 51 16.27 5.64 12.00
CA ILE A 51 15.61 6.11 10.78
C ILE A 51 15.23 4.92 9.89
N LEU A 52 16.10 3.92 9.75
CA LEU A 52 15.78 2.68 9.01
C LEU A 52 14.55 1.97 9.59
N LYS A 53 14.48 1.79 10.92
CA LYS A 53 13.32 1.19 11.58
C LYS A 53 12.05 1.99 11.33
N PHE A 54 12.13 3.31 11.50
CA PHE A 54 10.99 4.21 11.26
C PHE A 54 10.46 4.08 9.82
N ILE A 55 11.36 4.10 8.82
CA ILE A 55 10.97 3.95 7.42
C ILE A 55 10.35 2.58 7.16
N GLN A 56 10.92 1.50 7.72
CA GLN A 56 10.36 0.16 7.57
C GLN A 56 8.93 0.07 8.11
N GLU A 57 8.66 0.65 9.28
CA GLU A 57 7.31 0.70 9.85
C GLU A 57 6.36 1.54 8.99
N LYS A 58 6.83 2.69 8.49
CA LYS A 58 6.04 3.55 7.61
C LYS A 58 5.66 2.83 6.32
N VAL A 59 6.61 2.17 5.66
CA VAL A 59 6.36 1.38 4.44
C VAL A 59 5.41 0.21 4.71
N ARG A 60 5.57 -0.50 5.83
CA ARG A 60 4.64 -1.58 6.23
C ARG A 60 3.22 -1.06 6.47
N SER A 61 3.09 0.09 7.13
CA SER A 61 1.80 0.74 7.36
C SER A 61 1.13 1.13 6.03
N LEU A 62 1.89 1.73 5.12
CA LEU A 62 1.39 2.10 3.78
C LEU A 62 0.94 0.86 2.98
N LYS A 63 1.74 -0.22 3.01
CA LYS A 63 1.38 -1.48 2.34
C LYS A 63 0.10 -2.10 2.90
N LYS A 64 -0.08 -2.08 4.23
CA LYS A 64 -1.31 -2.57 4.87
C LYS A 64 -2.52 -1.74 4.44
N LYS A 65 -2.41 -0.40 4.43
CA LYS A 65 -3.50 0.48 3.95
C LYS A 65 -3.90 0.17 2.51
N GLN A 66 -2.92 0.01 1.61
CA GLN A 66 -3.19 -0.38 0.22
C GLN A 66 -3.88 -1.75 0.11
N GLN A 67 -3.46 -2.74 0.88
CA GLN A 67 -4.08 -4.07 0.86
C GLN A 67 -5.54 -4.04 1.32
N THR A 68 -5.83 -3.31 2.40
CA THR A 68 -7.21 -3.14 2.90
C THR A 68 -8.09 -2.44 1.87
N GLN A 69 -7.58 -1.37 1.25
CA GLN A 69 -8.31 -0.62 0.23
C GLN A 69 -8.63 -1.48 -1.00
N HIS A 70 -7.66 -2.29 -1.44
CA HIS A 70 -7.86 -3.17 -2.59
C HIS A 70 -8.81 -4.36 -2.29
N GLN A 71 -8.87 -4.82 -1.05
CA GLN A 71 -9.87 -5.81 -0.63
C GLN A 71 -11.28 -5.23 -0.59
N GLN A 72 -11.45 -3.97 -0.15
CA GLN A 72 -12.74 -3.28 -0.17
C GLN A 72 -13.24 -3.05 -1.60
N GLU A 73 -12.37 -2.61 -2.51
CA GLU A 73 -12.73 -2.47 -3.94
C GLU A 73 -13.22 -3.79 -4.54
N LYS A 74 -12.53 -4.91 -4.28
CA LYS A 74 -12.96 -6.22 -4.77
C LYS A 74 -14.32 -6.66 -4.22
N GLN A 75 -14.60 -6.37 -2.94
CA GLN A 75 -15.91 -6.66 -2.36
C GLN A 75 -17.01 -5.79 -2.97
N ASN A 76 -16.74 -4.52 -3.24
CA ASN A 76 -17.72 -3.62 -3.86
C ASN A 76 -18.06 -4.06 -5.29
N ILE A 77 -17.04 -4.39 -6.10
CA ILE A 77 -17.26 -4.90 -7.47
C ILE A 77 -18.06 -6.20 -7.46
N LEU A 78 -17.82 -7.09 -6.50
CA LEU A 78 -18.58 -8.33 -6.39
C LEU A 78 -20.05 -8.07 -6.03
N LYS A 79 -20.31 -7.13 -5.10
CA LYS A 79 -21.68 -6.73 -4.72
C LYS A 79 -22.44 -6.12 -5.87
N GLU A 80 -21.82 -5.23 -6.65
CA GLU A 80 -22.45 -4.63 -7.84
C GLU A 80 -22.80 -5.68 -8.90
N LYS A 81 -21.92 -6.66 -9.13
CA LYS A 81 -22.20 -7.74 -10.09
C LYS A 81 -23.35 -8.64 -9.64
N ILE A 82 -23.44 -8.96 -8.34
CA ILE A 82 -24.54 -9.74 -7.79
C ILE A 82 -25.85 -8.95 -7.91
N ALA A 83 -25.87 -7.68 -7.51
CA ALA A 83 -27.06 -6.84 -7.60
C ALA A 83 -27.58 -6.72 -9.04
N LYS A 84 -26.68 -6.61 -10.03
CA LYS A 84 -27.05 -6.57 -11.44
C LYS A 84 -27.66 -7.89 -11.93
N ALA A 85 -27.08 -9.03 -11.53
CA ALA A 85 -27.63 -10.34 -11.87
C ALA A 85 -29.02 -10.57 -11.23
N GLU A 86 -29.23 -10.10 -9.99
CA GLU A 86 -30.52 -10.15 -9.31
C GLU A 86 -31.58 -9.24 -9.96
N GLU A 87 -31.20 -8.08 -10.51
CA GLU A 87 -32.10 -7.23 -11.30
C GLU A 87 -32.46 -7.87 -12.65
N GLU A 88 -31.49 -8.44 -13.35
CA GLU A 88 -31.72 -9.15 -14.62
C GLU A 88 -32.65 -10.36 -14.41
N GLU A 89 -32.42 -11.18 -13.37
CA GLU A 89 -33.29 -12.32 -13.03
C GLU A 89 -34.72 -11.88 -12.65
N LYS A 90 -34.88 -10.76 -11.94
CA LYS A 90 -36.22 -10.22 -11.66
C LYS A 90 -36.95 -9.76 -12.92
N SER A 91 -36.23 -9.07 -13.82
CA SER A 91 -36.80 -8.64 -15.10
C SER A 91 -37.24 -9.83 -15.94
N ASP A 92 -36.43 -10.90 -15.99
CA ASP A 92 -36.75 -12.12 -16.73
C ASP A 92 -37.99 -12.82 -16.13
N LEU A 93 -38.16 -12.81 -14.81
CA LEU A 93 -39.34 -13.36 -14.14
C LEU A 93 -40.60 -12.55 -14.42
N GLU A 94 -40.52 -11.21 -14.40
CA GLU A 94 -41.64 -10.32 -14.73
C GLU A 94 -42.10 -10.51 -16.20
N ASP A 95 -41.17 -10.67 -17.13
CA ASP A 95 -41.48 -10.95 -18.54
C ASP A 95 -42.16 -12.31 -18.73
N ILE A 96 -41.72 -13.34 -18.01
CA ILE A 96 -42.35 -14.67 -18.04
C ILE A 96 -43.76 -14.62 -17.45
N GLU A 97 -43.94 -13.92 -16.33
CA GLU A 97 -45.26 -13.76 -15.68
C GLU A 97 -46.24 -13.05 -16.62
N LEU A 98 -45.79 -11.99 -17.30
CA LEU A 98 -46.59 -11.29 -18.30
C LEU A 98 -46.98 -12.19 -19.49
N LEU A 99 -46.05 -13.02 -19.98
CA LEU A 99 -46.33 -13.97 -21.06
C LEU A 99 -47.35 -15.03 -20.64
N LEU A 100 -47.28 -15.53 -19.41
CA LEU A 100 -48.24 -16.48 -18.86
C LEU A 100 -49.63 -15.86 -18.73
N ASP A 101 -49.74 -14.65 -18.18
CA ASP A 101 -51.01 -13.91 -18.06
C ASP A 101 -51.67 -13.66 -19.43
N THR A 102 -50.86 -13.47 -20.48
CA THR A 102 -51.37 -13.28 -21.85
C THR A 102 -51.91 -14.57 -22.47
N MET A 103 -51.50 -15.74 -21.97
CA MET A 103 -51.96 -17.05 -22.46
C MET A 103 -53.19 -17.59 -21.70
N GLU A 104 -53.54 -17.05 -20.53
CA GLU A 104 -54.72 -17.42 -19.75
C GLU A 104 -56.00 -16.60 -20.09
N LEU A 105 -55.92 -15.69 -21.08
CA LEU A 105 -57.05 -14.93 -21.65
C LEU A 105 -57.47 -15.45 -23.04
#